data_AF-A0A2J7ZGU1-F1
#
_entry.id   AF-A0A2J7ZGU1-F1
#
_cell.length_a   1.000
_cell.length_b   1.000
_cell.length_c   1.000
_cell.angle_alpha   90.00
_cell.angle_beta   90.00
_cell.angle_gamma   90.00
#
_symmetry.space_group_name_H-M   'P 1'
#
loop_
_entity.id
_entity.type
_entity.pdbx_description
1 polymer ?
#
loop_
_entity_poly.entity_id
_entity_poly.type
_entity_poly.pdbx_seq_one_letter_code
_entity_poly.pdbx_strand_id
1 'polypeptide(L)'
;TLQSSSPSYLLMASLDAARAQAAQGGALDEAVAAAQLIRSAVSRCQHLELLDTASASAASVLCFDPLRLTLLVDRLGLAGGGFQAAEWLEQRHGVVPELATAKTVVLALGPGTLLEHARVAAAALQDLDRDAHQAAAELNSGAGTGGDGGLATPPFRDAACEFSGSGSVGRAADVAEAACVQPPPCSPAPDYTVAEVALTPREAYFARTERWAIA
;
A
#
# COMPACT_ATOMS: atom_id res chain seq x y z
N THR A 1 5.41 -13.82 30.72
CA THR A 1 5.93 -13.11 29.54
C THR A 1 7.13 -13.89 29.02
N LEU A 2 7.25 -14.07 27.71
CA LEU A 2 8.44 -14.66 27.11
C LEU A 2 9.43 -13.53 26.83
N GLN A 3 10.44 -13.38 27.68
CA GLN A 3 11.41 -12.27 27.62
C GLN A 3 12.83 -12.82 27.76
N SER A 4 13.77 -12.27 27.00
CA SER A 4 15.19 -12.57 27.11
C SER A 4 15.75 -12.05 28.44
N SER A 5 16.68 -12.78 29.06
CA SER A 5 17.45 -12.30 30.23
C SER A 5 18.49 -11.23 29.86
N SER A 6 18.72 -11.02 28.57
CA SER A 6 19.65 -10.03 28.02
C SER A 6 18.96 -9.22 26.91
N PRO A 7 18.02 -8.33 27.25
CA PRO A 7 17.31 -7.52 26.26
C PRO A 7 18.25 -6.49 25.62
N SER A 8 18.00 -6.15 24.34
CA SER A 8 18.75 -5.11 23.64
C SER A 8 18.26 -3.72 24.06
N TYR A 9 19.07 -2.99 24.83
CA TYR A 9 18.74 -1.63 25.27
C TYR A 9 18.59 -0.64 24.11
N LEU A 10 19.28 -0.86 22.98
CA LEU A 10 19.12 -0.03 21.78
C LEU A 10 17.73 -0.18 21.15
N LEU A 11 17.20 -1.41 21.10
CA LEU A 11 15.84 -1.64 20.59
C LEU A 11 14.77 -1.08 21.54
N MET A 12 14.98 -1.20 22.86
CA MET A 12 14.07 -0.64 23.85
C MET A 12 14.04 0.89 23.79
N ALA A 13 15.20 1.53 23.69
CA ALA A 13 15.28 2.98 23.50
C ALA A 13 14.61 3.45 22.19
N SER A 14 14.79 2.70 21.09
CA SER A 14 14.10 2.99 19.81
C SER A 14 12.58 2.89 19.95
N LEU A 15 12.07 1.88 20.67
CA LEU A 15 10.65 1.71 20.93
C LEU A 15 10.07 2.85 21.79
N ASP A 16 10.81 3.28 22.81
CA ASP A 16 10.42 4.44 23.63
C ASP A 16 10.37 5.73 22.82
N ALA A 17 11.34 5.94 21.92
CA ALA A 17 11.34 7.07 20.99
C ALA A 17 10.15 7.01 20.03
N ALA A 18 9.85 5.84 19.44
CA ALA A 18 8.69 5.65 18.57
C ALA A 18 7.37 5.92 19.30
N ARG A 19 7.25 5.50 20.56
CA ARG A 19 6.08 5.79 21.41
C ARG A 19 5.95 7.29 21.68
N ALA A 20 7.05 7.97 21.98
CA ALA A 20 7.06 9.42 22.19
C ALA A 20 6.66 10.19 20.92
N GLN A 21 7.13 9.75 19.74
CA GLN A 21 6.75 10.32 18.45
C GLN A 21 5.25 10.11 18.16
N ALA A 22 4.73 8.89 18.39
CA ALA A 22 3.31 8.60 18.18
C ALA A 22 2.39 9.45 19.07
N ALA A 23 2.81 9.71 20.31
CA ALA A 23 2.05 10.54 21.25
C ALA A 23 2.02 12.04 20.87
N GLN A 24 2.98 12.52 20.08
CA GLN A 24 3.00 13.91 19.58
C GLN A 24 1.96 14.14 18.47
N GLY A 25 1.55 13.08 17.76
CA GLY A 25 0.65 13.19 16.62
C GLY A 25 1.34 13.74 15.36
N GLY A 26 0.61 13.77 14.23
CA GLY A 26 1.06 14.37 12.96
C GLY A 26 2.16 13.62 12.21
N ALA A 27 2.79 12.60 12.81
CA ALA A 27 3.88 11.83 12.21
C ALA A 27 3.51 11.09 10.91
N LEU A 28 2.21 10.99 10.59
CA LEU A 28 1.70 10.35 9.36
C LEU A 28 1.12 11.35 8.36
N ASP A 29 1.06 12.64 8.67
CA ASP A 29 0.40 13.63 7.82
C ASP A 29 1.04 13.69 6.43
N GLU A 30 2.37 13.66 6.37
CA GLU A 30 3.10 13.61 5.11
C GLU A 30 2.89 12.29 4.36
N ALA A 31 2.83 11.17 5.08
CA ALA A 31 2.54 9.86 4.49
C ALA A 31 1.12 9.80 3.90
N VAL A 32 0.15 10.45 4.53
CA VAL A 32 -1.22 10.58 4.02
C VAL A 32 -1.24 11.45 2.77
N ALA A 33 -0.54 12.58 2.76
CA ALA A 33 -0.40 13.43 1.58
C ALA A 33 0.30 12.70 0.41
N ALA A 34 1.34 11.93 0.72
CA ALA A 34 2.03 11.05 -0.21
C ALA A 34 1.08 9.99 -0.81
N ALA A 35 0.27 9.33 0.03
CA ALA A 35 -0.74 8.37 -0.42
C ALA A 35 -1.72 9.03 -1.39
N GLN A 36 -2.25 10.21 -1.07
CA GLN A 36 -3.19 10.94 -1.92
C GLN A 36 -2.58 11.31 -3.28
N LEU A 37 -1.29 11.69 -3.31
CA LEU A 37 -0.57 11.96 -4.55
C LEU A 37 -0.52 10.71 -5.43
N ILE A 38 -0.14 9.55 -4.86
CA ILE A 38 -0.08 8.29 -5.60
C ILE A 38 -1.47 7.90 -6.09
N ARG A 39 -2.50 7.99 -5.25
CA ARG A 39 -3.90 7.72 -5.66
C ARG A 39 -4.33 8.57 -6.85
N SER A 40 -4.01 9.86 -6.81
CA SER A 40 -4.32 10.81 -7.90
C SER A 40 -3.50 10.56 -9.17
N ALA A 41 -2.34 9.89 -9.06
CA ALA A 41 -1.55 9.47 -10.20
C ALA A 41 -2.12 8.22 -10.86
N VAL A 42 -2.50 7.23 -10.04
CA VAL A 42 -3.06 5.96 -10.52
C VAL A 42 -4.45 6.12 -11.12
N SER A 43 -5.27 7.06 -10.62
CA SER A 43 -6.59 7.34 -11.22
C SER A 43 -6.54 7.82 -12.69
N ARG A 44 -5.36 8.20 -13.18
CA ARG A 44 -5.10 8.59 -14.57
C ARG A 44 -4.53 7.47 -15.43
N CYS A 45 -4.21 6.33 -14.83
CA CYS A 45 -3.73 5.14 -15.54
C CYS A 45 -4.90 4.38 -16.18
N GLN A 46 -4.64 3.64 -17.25
CA GLN A 46 -5.67 2.90 -17.99
C GLN A 46 -5.82 1.45 -17.52
N HIS A 47 -4.71 0.81 -17.15
CA HIS A 47 -4.62 -0.62 -16.82
C HIS A 47 -4.28 -0.88 -15.35
N LEU A 48 -4.07 0.19 -14.58
CA LEU A 48 -3.87 0.12 -13.13
C LEU A 48 -5.09 0.68 -12.42
N GLU A 49 -5.54 -0.04 -11.40
CA GLU A 49 -6.65 0.38 -10.55
C GLU A 49 -6.25 0.21 -9.09
N LEU A 50 -6.73 1.09 -8.22
CA LEU A 50 -6.58 0.92 -6.77
C LEU A 50 -7.79 0.21 -6.21
N LEU A 51 -7.56 -0.77 -5.33
CA LEU A 51 -8.61 -1.34 -4.52
C LEU A 51 -9.03 -0.33 -3.45
N ASP A 52 -10.18 0.28 -3.65
CA ASP A 52 -10.81 1.27 -2.77
C ASP A 52 -12.31 0.98 -2.60
N THR A 53 -12.96 1.69 -1.68
CA THR A 53 -14.41 1.66 -1.41
C THR A 53 -15.26 1.87 -2.66
N ALA A 54 -14.81 2.73 -3.59
CA ALA A 54 -15.50 2.95 -4.87
C ALA A 54 -15.44 1.73 -5.81
N SER A 55 -14.36 0.94 -5.75
CA SER A 55 -14.16 -0.28 -6.55
C SER A 55 -14.75 -1.53 -5.88
N ALA A 56 -14.90 -1.51 -4.55
CA ALA A 56 -15.40 -2.65 -3.78
C ALA A 56 -16.93 -2.58 -3.64
N SER A 57 -17.64 -3.38 -4.45
CA SER A 57 -19.11 -3.51 -4.43
C SER A 57 -19.69 -4.17 -3.16
N ALA A 58 -18.96 -4.29 -2.06
CA ALA A 58 -19.33 -5.19 -0.97
C ALA A 58 -19.81 -4.44 0.27
N ALA A 59 -21.07 -4.70 0.66
CA ALA A 59 -21.66 -4.32 1.95
C ALA A 59 -20.87 -4.83 3.19
N SER A 60 -19.79 -5.59 2.99
CA SER A 60 -18.92 -6.15 4.03
C SER A 60 -17.60 -5.40 4.24
N VAL A 61 -17.29 -4.34 3.48
CA VAL A 61 -16.08 -3.54 3.67
C VAL A 61 -16.46 -2.16 4.22
N LEU A 62 -16.06 -1.88 5.46
CA LEU A 62 -16.39 -0.62 6.14
C LEU A 62 -15.46 0.53 5.70
N CYS A 63 -14.14 0.27 5.66
CA CYS A 63 -13.14 1.23 5.21
C CYS A 63 -11.85 0.52 4.78
N PHE A 64 -11.03 1.22 4.00
CA PHE A 64 -9.65 0.82 3.69
C PHE A 64 -8.67 1.70 4.45
N ASP A 65 -7.50 1.15 4.78
CA ASP A 65 -6.39 1.93 5.32
C ASP A 65 -5.86 2.89 4.23
N PRO A 66 -5.84 4.21 4.46
CA PRO A 66 -5.37 5.17 3.47
C PRO A 66 -3.88 4.98 3.11
N LEU A 67 -3.06 4.48 4.04
CA LEU A 67 -1.62 4.29 3.89
C LEU A 67 -1.25 2.95 3.26
N ARG A 68 -2.23 2.08 2.99
CA ARG A 68 -2.02 0.81 2.30
C ARG A 68 -2.64 0.85 0.91
N LEU A 69 -1.78 1.01 -0.10
CA LEU A 69 -2.20 1.12 -1.50
C LEU A 69 -2.14 -0.25 -2.15
N THR A 70 -3.30 -0.87 -2.34
CA THR A 70 -3.41 -2.14 -3.07
C THR A 70 -3.73 -1.85 -4.52
N LEU A 71 -2.76 -2.10 -5.40
CA LEU A 71 -2.87 -1.94 -6.85
C LEU A 71 -3.35 -3.26 -7.46
N LEU A 72 -4.36 -3.17 -8.32
CA LEU A 72 -4.80 -4.24 -9.20
C LEU A 72 -3.99 -4.13 -10.51
N VAL A 73 -3.33 -5.23 -10.86
CA VAL A 73 -2.38 -5.31 -11.98
C VAL A 73 -2.77 -6.38 -13.00
N ASP A 74 -3.94 -6.99 -12.82
CA ASP A 74 -4.50 -8.02 -13.68
C ASP A 74 -4.76 -7.53 -15.12
N ARG A 75 -4.98 -6.22 -15.31
CA ARG A 75 -5.20 -5.62 -16.63
C ARG A 75 -3.91 -5.18 -17.36
N LEU A 76 -2.74 -5.29 -16.74
CA LEU A 76 -1.46 -4.92 -17.38
C LEU A 76 -1.04 -5.89 -18.50
N GLY A 77 -1.61 -7.10 -18.57
CA GLY A 77 -1.23 -8.10 -19.57
C GLY A 77 0.18 -8.70 -19.36
N LEU A 78 0.76 -8.53 -18.17
CA LEU A 78 2.06 -9.11 -17.81
C LEU A 78 1.92 -10.61 -17.56
N ALA A 79 2.76 -11.42 -18.22
CA ALA A 79 2.73 -12.88 -18.08
C ALA A 79 3.00 -13.33 -16.63
N GLY A 80 3.88 -12.63 -15.92
CA GLY A 80 4.17 -12.88 -14.50
C GLY A 80 3.26 -12.14 -13.52
N GLY A 81 2.22 -11.44 -14.01
CA GLY A 81 1.27 -10.69 -13.18
C GLY A 81 1.94 -9.71 -12.22
N GLY A 82 1.49 -9.69 -10.97
CA GLY A 82 2.02 -8.76 -9.97
C GLY A 82 3.45 -9.05 -9.49
N PHE A 83 3.97 -10.27 -9.64
CA PHE A 83 5.37 -10.56 -9.32
C PHE A 83 6.32 -9.86 -10.29
N GLN A 84 6.01 -9.92 -11.58
CA GLN A 84 6.78 -9.23 -12.61
C GLN A 84 6.63 -7.71 -12.52
N ALA A 85 5.42 -7.23 -12.20
CA ALA A 85 5.20 -5.80 -11.95
C ALA A 85 6.07 -5.29 -10.79
N ALA A 86 6.15 -6.06 -9.69
CA ALA A 86 6.99 -5.71 -8.54
C ALA A 86 8.48 -5.68 -8.90
N GLU A 87 8.98 -6.71 -9.61
CA GLU A 87 10.35 -6.76 -10.09
C GLU A 87 10.68 -5.57 -11.00
N TRP A 88 9.76 -5.22 -11.91
CA TRP A 88 9.92 -4.08 -12.80
C TRP A 88 10.01 -2.76 -12.02
N LEU A 89 9.15 -2.55 -11.01
CA LEU A 89 9.14 -1.34 -10.18
C LEU A 89 10.46 -1.18 -9.40
N GLU A 90 10.97 -2.29 -8.86
CA GLU A 90 12.22 -2.33 -8.14
C GLU A 90 13.41 -2.04 -9.07
N GLN A 91 13.54 -2.76 -10.19
CA GLN A 91 14.69 -2.66 -11.06
C GLN A 91 14.80 -1.32 -11.78
N ARG A 92 13.67 -0.72 -12.18
CA ARG A 92 13.67 0.50 -13.00
C ARG A 92 13.58 1.78 -12.19
N HIS A 93 12.88 1.75 -11.06
CA HIS A 93 12.61 2.95 -10.25
C HIS A 93 13.08 2.83 -8.79
N GLY A 94 13.59 1.67 -8.36
CA GLY A 94 13.96 1.44 -6.96
C GLY A 94 12.76 1.37 -6.02
N VAL A 95 11.55 1.16 -6.54
CA VAL A 95 10.32 1.11 -5.75
C VAL A 95 10.05 -0.34 -5.37
N VAL A 96 10.23 -0.66 -4.09
CA VAL A 96 10.04 -2.01 -3.55
C VAL A 96 8.65 -2.14 -2.95
N PRO A 97 7.75 -2.99 -3.50
CA PRO A 97 6.45 -3.25 -2.89
C PRO A 97 6.55 -4.05 -1.59
N GLU A 98 5.60 -3.85 -0.68
CA GLU A 98 5.47 -4.65 0.55
C GLU A 98 5.12 -6.11 0.23
N LEU A 99 4.20 -6.28 -0.72
CA LEU A 99 3.65 -7.57 -1.12
C LEU A 99 3.32 -7.56 -2.61
N ALA A 100 3.61 -8.67 -3.28
CA ALA A 100 3.15 -8.95 -4.63
C ALA A 100 2.41 -10.29 -4.64
N THR A 101 1.31 -10.33 -5.38
CA THR A 101 0.56 -11.55 -5.68
C THR A 101 0.40 -11.69 -7.19
N ALA A 102 -0.29 -12.73 -7.65
CA ALA A 102 -0.56 -12.91 -9.08
C ALA A 102 -1.33 -11.71 -9.69
N LYS A 103 -2.20 -11.04 -8.92
CA LYS A 103 -3.11 -9.99 -9.43
C LYS A 103 -2.96 -8.64 -8.74
N THR A 104 -2.19 -8.57 -7.65
CA THR A 104 -2.07 -7.35 -6.85
C THR A 104 -0.65 -7.03 -6.46
N VAL A 105 -0.38 -5.74 -6.30
CA VAL A 105 0.86 -5.21 -5.72
C VAL A 105 0.49 -4.23 -4.62
N VAL A 106 1.12 -4.34 -3.45
CA VAL A 106 0.79 -3.50 -2.28
C VAL A 106 1.97 -2.59 -1.96
N LEU A 107 1.69 -1.30 -1.85
CA LEU A 107 2.62 -0.31 -1.31
C LEU A 107 2.16 0.09 0.10
N ALA A 108 3.06 -0.02 1.08
CA ALA A 108 2.84 0.44 2.45
C ALA A 108 3.58 1.75 2.69
N LEU A 109 2.85 2.77 3.12
CA LEU A 109 3.40 4.06 3.51
C LEU A 109 3.45 4.16 5.04
N GLY A 110 4.49 4.80 5.55
CA GLY A 110 4.70 4.93 7.00
C GLY A 110 5.34 6.26 7.38
N PRO A 111 5.74 6.44 8.65
CA PRO A 111 6.29 7.71 9.16
C PRO A 111 7.55 8.23 8.46
N GLY A 112 8.26 7.38 7.71
CA GLY A 112 9.41 7.76 6.90
C GLY A 112 9.09 8.06 5.43
N THR A 113 7.81 7.98 5.03
CA THR A 113 7.40 8.23 3.65
C THR A 113 7.23 9.73 3.40
N LEU A 114 8.07 10.26 2.52
CA LEU A 114 8.08 11.66 2.12
C LEU A 114 7.33 11.87 0.80
N LEU A 115 6.96 13.11 0.51
CA LEU A 115 6.30 13.46 -0.76
C LEU A 115 7.19 13.19 -1.99
N GLU A 116 8.51 13.24 -1.84
CA GLU A 116 9.46 12.89 -2.91
C GLU A 116 9.41 11.40 -3.28
N HIS A 117 9.30 10.50 -2.29
CA HIS A 117 9.13 9.07 -2.52
C HIS A 117 7.81 8.81 -3.28
N ALA A 118 6.76 9.55 -2.93
CA ALA A 118 5.47 9.48 -3.60
C ALA A 118 5.55 9.87 -5.09
N ARG A 119 6.35 10.88 -5.42
CA ARG A 119 6.56 11.31 -6.82
C ARG A 119 7.29 10.24 -7.63
N VAL A 120 8.31 9.60 -7.04
CA VAL A 120 9.03 8.48 -7.67
C VAL A 120 8.08 7.30 -7.90
N ALA A 121 7.31 6.91 -6.89
CA ALA A 121 6.33 5.83 -7.00
C ALA A 121 5.24 6.14 -8.04
N ALA A 122 4.72 7.38 -8.06
CA ALA A 122 3.72 7.81 -9.03
C ALA A 122 4.25 7.75 -10.47
N ALA A 123 5.48 8.22 -10.70
CA ALA A 123 6.13 8.14 -12.02
C ALA A 123 6.33 6.68 -12.43
N ALA A 124 6.81 5.83 -11.52
CA ALA A 124 7.01 4.41 -11.79
C ALA A 124 5.72 3.70 -12.21
N LEU A 125 4.60 3.99 -11.54
CA LEU A 125 3.30 3.39 -11.88
C LEU A 125 2.77 3.88 -13.23
N GLN A 126 2.99 5.15 -13.58
CA GLN A 126 2.60 5.69 -14.88
C GLN A 126 3.46 5.13 -16.02
N ASP A 127 4.75 4.93 -15.78
CA ASP A 127 5.67 4.31 -16.73
C ASP A 127 5.29 2.84 -16.95
N LEU A 128 4.98 2.10 -15.89
CA LEU A 128 4.49 0.72 -15.96
C LEU A 128 3.21 0.59 -16.79
N ASP A 129 2.24 1.48 -16.56
CA ASP A 129 0.96 1.51 -17.32
C ASP A 129 1.18 1.82 -18.81
N ARG A 130 2.10 2.74 -19.12
CA ARG A 130 2.47 3.09 -20.50
C ARG A 130 3.14 1.93 -21.23
N ASP A 131 4.08 1.26 -20.58
CA ASP A 131 4.80 0.14 -21.19
C ASP A 131 3.86 -1.04 -21.48
N ALA A 132 2.91 -1.30 -20.57
CA ALA A 132 1.84 -2.26 -20.81
C ALA A 132 0.98 -1.88 -22.03
N HIS A 133 0.65 -0.60 -22.18
CA HIS A 133 -0.12 -0.12 -23.32
C HIS A 133 0.64 -0.28 -24.65
N GLN A 134 1.95 -0.01 -24.67
CA GLN A 134 2.79 -0.17 -25.85
C GLN A 134 2.91 -1.63 -26.28
N ALA A 135 3.15 -2.54 -25.32
CA ALA A 135 3.20 -3.97 -25.59
C ALA A 135 1.88 -4.49 -26.20
N ALA A 136 0.73 -4.01 -25.70
CA ALA A 136 -0.57 -4.35 -26.27
C ALA A 136 -0.78 -3.79 -27.69
N ALA A 137 -0.28 -2.58 -27.98
CA ALA A 137 -0.39 -1.95 -29.30
C ALA A 137 0.45 -2.65 -30.38
N GLU A 138 1.66 -3.09 -30.05
CA GLU A 138 2.56 -3.82 -30.95
C GLU A 138 1.97 -5.18 -31.38
N LEU A 139 1.36 -5.90 -30.43
CA LEU A 139 0.67 -7.16 -30.71
C LEU A 139 -0.52 -6.97 -31.67
N ASN A 140 -1.24 -5.86 -31.55
CA ASN A 140 -2.39 -5.54 -32.41
C ASN A 140 -1.99 -5.04 -33.81
N SER A 141 -0.84 -4.37 -33.94
CA SER A 141 -0.34 -3.85 -35.21
C SER A 141 0.43 -4.88 -36.05
N GLY A 142 0.93 -5.95 -35.44
CA GLY A 142 1.56 -7.09 -36.11
C GLY A 142 0.59 -8.05 -36.84
N ALA A 143 -0.73 -7.92 -36.65
CA ALA A 143 -1.74 -8.79 -37.27
C ALA A 143 -2.10 -8.42 -38.73
N GLY A 144 -1.27 -7.60 -39.39
CA GLY A 144 -1.57 -6.95 -40.65
C GLY A 144 -0.54 -7.11 -41.77
N THR A 145 0.27 -8.17 -41.85
CA THR A 145 0.92 -8.58 -43.11
C THR A 145 1.33 -10.05 -43.06
N GLY A 146 0.79 -10.87 -43.97
CA GLY A 146 1.21 -12.25 -44.14
C GLY A 146 2.60 -12.35 -44.80
N GLY A 147 3.41 -13.30 -44.33
CA GLY A 147 4.68 -13.69 -44.96
C GLY A 147 5.44 -14.69 -44.08
N ASP A 148 5.72 -15.87 -44.64
CA ASP A 148 6.36 -17.03 -44.00
C ASP A 148 7.68 -16.77 -43.25
N GLY A 149 7.87 -17.52 -42.17
CA GLY A 149 9.19 -18.05 -41.78
C GLY A 149 9.95 -17.34 -40.66
N GLY A 150 9.90 -17.92 -39.44
CA GLY A 150 10.88 -17.70 -38.38
C GLY A 150 10.26 -17.55 -37.00
N LEU A 151 10.33 -18.59 -36.16
CA LEU A 151 10.02 -18.48 -34.73
C LEU A 151 11.02 -17.54 -34.05
N ALA A 152 10.70 -16.26 -34.01
CA ALA A 152 11.30 -15.32 -33.07
C ALA A 152 10.46 -15.34 -31.79
N THR A 153 10.90 -16.13 -30.81
CA THR A 153 10.38 -16.07 -29.44
C THR A 153 10.71 -14.70 -28.85
N PRO A 154 9.74 -13.90 -28.37
CA PRO A 154 10.07 -12.69 -27.61
C PRO A 154 10.80 -13.07 -26.31
N PRO A 155 11.66 -12.18 -25.77
CA PRO A 155 12.52 -12.51 -24.64
C PRO A 155 11.74 -12.38 -23.33
N PHE A 156 10.79 -13.28 -23.08
CA PHE A 156 10.34 -13.54 -21.73
C PHE A 156 9.76 -14.95 -21.65
N ARG A 157 10.62 -15.93 -21.31
CA ARG A 157 10.22 -17.33 -21.12
C ARG A 157 9.90 -17.61 -19.65
N ASP A 158 8.63 -17.96 -19.46
CA ASP A 158 8.08 -19.10 -18.72
C ASP A 158 8.52 -19.38 -17.27
N ALA A 159 7.57 -19.12 -16.37
CA ALA A 159 7.14 -20.13 -15.40
C ALA A 159 5.60 -20.17 -15.41
N ALA A 160 5.03 -21.14 -16.13
CA ALA A 160 3.60 -21.36 -16.20
C ALA A 160 3.07 -21.93 -14.88
N CYS A 161 2.05 -21.28 -14.32
CA CYS A 161 1.05 -21.91 -13.46
C CYS A 161 -0.32 -21.51 -14.00
N GLU A 162 -0.94 -22.40 -14.77
CA GLU A 162 -2.31 -22.25 -15.26
C GLU A 162 -3.30 -22.31 -14.08
N PHE A 163 -4.14 -21.28 -13.94
CA PHE A 163 -5.36 -21.39 -13.14
C PHE A 163 -6.52 -20.82 -13.95
N SER A 164 -7.29 -21.73 -14.54
CA SER A 164 -8.52 -21.43 -15.28
C SER A 164 -9.66 -21.16 -14.30
N GLY A 165 -10.23 -19.96 -14.36
CA GLY A 165 -11.39 -19.56 -13.56
C GLY A 165 -12.05 -18.34 -14.16
N SER A 166 -12.97 -18.58 -15.11
CA SER A 166 -13.81 -17.57 -15.75
C SER A 166 -14.89 -17.08 -14.78
N GLY A 167 -14.90 -15.78 -14.50
CA GLY A 167 -15.99 -15.10 -13.81
C GLY A 167 -16.08 -13.67 -14.34
N SER A 168 -17.15 -13.36 -15.07
CA SER A 168 -17.40 -12.03 -15.62
C SER A 168 -18.04 -11.13 -14.56
N VAL A 169 -17.58 -9.89 -14.44
CA VAL A 169 -18.19 -8.87 -13.57
C VAL A 169 -18.95 -7.88 -14.45
N GLY A 170 -20.25 -7.76 -14.18
CA GLY A 170 -21.18 -6.88 -14.89
C GLY A 170 -20.98 -5.39 -14.56
N ARG A 171 -21.40 -4.54 -15.50
CA ARG A 171 -21.26 -3.08 -15.50
C ARG A 171 -22.09 -2.38 -14.43
N ALA A 172 -21.56 -1.26 -13.94
CA ALA A 172 -22.24 -0.26 -13.13
C ALA A 172 -23.06 0.70 -14.01
N ALA A 173 -24.24 1.08 -13.52
CA ALA A 173 -24.89 2.33 -13.89
C ALA A 173 -25.65 2.89 -12.68
N ASP A 174 -25.59 4.21 -12.57
CA ASP A 174 -26.36 5.12 -11.72
C ASP A 174 -25.68 5.63 -10.43
N VAL A 175 -25.30 6.90 -10.55
CA VAL A 175 -24.63 7.79 -9.61
C VAL A 175 -25.65 8.37 -8.64
N ALA A 176 -25.33 8.37 -7.33
CA ALA A 176 -25.88 9.33 -6.38
C ALA A 176 -24.78 9.74 -5.39
N GLU A 177 -24.51 11.05 -5.40
CA GLU A 177 -23.55 11.77 -4.57
C GLU A 177 -23.90 11.64 -3.08
N ALA A 178 -23.01 11.04 -2.29
CA ALA A 178 -23.14 10.98 -0.83
C ALA A 178 -21.91 11.61 -0.19
N ALA A 179 -22.07 12.86 0.25
CA ALA A 179 -21.06 13.61 0.98
C ALA A 179 -20.69 12.91 2.30
N CYS A 180 -19.39 12.90 2.62
CA CYS A 180 -18.86 12.40 3.89
C CYS A 180 -19.47 13.16 5.08
N VAL A 181 -20.22 12.46 5.93
CA VAL A 181 -20.64 12.95 7.24
C VAL A 181 -19.42 12.98 8.15
N GLN A 182 -19.05 14.15 8.68
CA GLN A 182 -17.94 14.28 9.64
C GLN A 182 -18.30 13.56 10.97
N PRO A 183 -17.34 12.86 11.60
CA PRO A 183 -17.54 12.29 12.94
C PRO A 183 -17.64 13.40 14.01
N PRO A 184 -18.36 13.16 15.11
CA PRO A 184 -18.56 14.16 16.16
C PRO A 184 -17.24 14.50 16.89
N PRO A 185 -17.11 15.72 17.45
CA PRO A 185 -15.90 16.13 18.16
C PRO A 185 -15.69 15.32 19.46
N CYS A 186 -14.44 14.88 19.66
CA CYS A 186 -14.01 14.21 20.89
C CYS A 186 -14.22 15.09 22.12
N SER A 187 -14.77 14.51 23.19
CA SER A 187 -14.89 15.16 24.50
C SER A 187 -13.51 15.41 25.14
N PRO A 188 -13.35 16.44 26.00
CA PRO A 188 -12.06 16.77 26.59
C PRO A 188 -11.55 15.65 27.52
N ALA A 189 -10.23 15.46 27.52
CA ALA A 189 -9.55 14.48 28.35
C ALA A 189 -9.71 14.79 29.86
N PRO A 190 -9.82 13.78 30.74
CA PRO A 190 -9.90 14.01 32.18
C PRO A 190 -8.57 14.52 32.74
N ASP A 191 -8.65 15.42 33.72
CA ASP A 191 -7.49 15.92 34.45
C ASP A 191 -6.86 14.80 35.29
N TYR A 192 -5.63 14.41 34.94
CA TYR A 192 -4.83 13.48 35.73
C TYR A 192 -3.69 14.23 36.43
N THR A 193 -3.58 14.05 37.75
CA THR A 193 -2.41 14.52 38.52
C THR A 193 -1.36 13.40 38.56
N VAL A 194 -0.21 13.61 37.91
CA VAL A 194 0.93 12.68 37.99
C VAL A 194 1.67 12.94 39.30
N ALA A 195 1.71 11.96 40.20
CA ALA A 195 2.66 11.96 41.30
C ALA A 195 4.05 11.61 40.74
N GLU A 196 4.97 12.58 40.75
CA GLU A 196 6.33 12.38 40.27
C GLU A 196 7.14 11.56 41.29
N VAL A 197 7.23 10.25 41.04
CA VAL A 197 8.13 9.37 41.80
C VAL A 197 9.43 9.29 41.02
N ALA A 198 10.53 9.75 41.62
CA ALA A 198 11.86 9.63 41.04
C ALA A 198 12.29 8.16 41.02
N LEU A 199 12.03 7.47 39.90
CA LEU A 199 12.43 6.09 39.67
C LEU A 199 13.78 6.04 38.94
N THR A 200 14.62 5.08 39.28
CA THR A 200 15.80 4.77 38.45
C THR A 200 15.36 4.23 37.09
N PRO A 201 16.18 4.32 36.02
CA PRO A 201 15.82 3.81 34.69
C PRO A 201 15.39 2.34 34.68
N ARG A 202 15.98 1.51 35.57
CA ARG A 202 15.59 0.10 35.73
C ARG A 202 14.23 -0.06 36.39
N GLU A 203 13.91 0.75 37.39
CA GLU A 203 12.64 0.69 38.11
C GLU A 203 11.49 1.22 37.25
N ALA A 204 11.72 2.26 36.45
CA ALA A 204 10.74 2.74 35.46
C ALA A 204 10.37 1.65 34.45
N TYR A 205 11.35 0.85 34.01
CA TYR A 205 11.14 -0.23 33.05
C TYR A 205 10.28 -1.39 33.60
N PHE A 206 10.43 -1.72 34.89
CA PHE A 206 9.67 -2.79 35.53
C PHE A 206 8.48 -2.28 36.35
N ALA A 207 8.22 -0.98 36.34
CA ALA A 207 7.08 -0.40 37.02
C ALA A 207 5.80 -1.02 36.44
N ARG A 208 4.92 -1.48 37.33
CA ARG A 208 3.57 -1.86 36.95
C ARG A 208 2.90 -0.63 36.35
N THR A 209 2.65 -0.62 35.05
CA THR A 209 1.66 0.28 34.46
C THR A 209 0.33 -0.09 35.09
N GLU A 210 -0.23 0.80 35.91
CA GLU A 210 -1.36 0.47 36.75
C GLU A 210 -2.61 0.05 35.96
N ARG A 211 -3.47 -0.66 36.68
CA ARG A 211 -4.66 -1.38 36.23
C ARG A 211 -5.65 -0.41 35.63
N TRP A 212 -6.18 -0.74 34.45
CA TRP A 212 -7.42 -0.17 33.94
C TRP A 212 -8.57 -0.60 34.87
N ALA A 213 -8.91 0.23 35.85
CA ALA A 213 -10.18 0.13 36.54
C ALA A 213 -11.12 1.12 35.86
N ILE A 214 -12.02 0.61 35.02
CA ILE A 214 -13.15 1.38 34.53
C ILE A 214 -14.13 1.47 35.70
N ALA A 215 -14.33 2.67 36.22
CA ALA A 215 -15.44 3.01 37.11
C ALA A 215 -16.65 3.46 36.28
#